data_AF-A0A9N9H014-F1
#
_entry.id   AF-A0A9N9H014-F1
#
_cell.length_a   1.000
_cell.length_b   1.000
_cell.length_c   1.000
_cell.angle_alpha   90.00
_cell.angle_beta   90.00
_cell.angle_gamma   90.00
#
_symmetry.space_group_name_H-M   'P 1'
#
loop_
_entity.id
_entity.type
_entity.pdbx_description
1 polymer ?
#
loop_
_entity_poly.entity_id
_entity_poly.type
_entity_poly.pdbx_seq_one_letter_code
_entity_poly.pdbx_strand_id
1 'polypeptide(L)'
;MTTIDSADNTANKSTTTIDVADNTTTKKSMTTANIADSTTTTSATSTTETQSAITQGSLITIWVLLEGKSSATKLFVDSNEFLSQNPDLDDFKNLLIKRFKNLSHVEPVDLEIYDFKDISQTLLSDTSLRTLNTSADSPLFVSNSWAMLRDAATKKFEHLITSDFYFVVQDDTAEEIDNEFQFNNLMSRTPRNNFDECILNLKVQIKGKKSYGDWKIKEVFED
;
A
#
# COMPACT_ATOMS: atom_id res chain seq x y z
N MET A 1 -36.61 -16.24 43.25
CA MET A 1 -35.49 -16.48 44.18
C MET A 1 -35.08 -17.95 44.09
N THR A 2 -34.30 -18.29 43.07
CA THR A 2 -33.59 -19.58 42.97
C THR A 2 -32.45 -19.41 41.98
N THR A 3 -31.22 -19.67 42.42
CA THR A 3 -30.01 -19.84 41.61
C THR A 3 -29.71 -21.34 41.47
N ILE A 4 -28.96 -21.72 40.44
CA ILE A 4 -27.82 -22.68 40.48
C ILE A 4 -27.14 -22.71 39.09
N ASP A 5 -25.88 -23.13 39.09
CA ASP A 5 -24.81 -22.78 38.17
C ASP A 5 -24.67 -23.56 36.85
N SER A 6 -24.10 -22.84 35.87
CA SER A 6 -22.91 -23.16 35.04
C SER A 6 -22.73 -24.50 34.33
N ALA A 7 -22.49 -24.41 33.02
CA ALA A 7 -21.51 -25.25 32.32
C ALA A 7 -20.83 -24.47 31.17
N ASP A 8 -19.52 -24.34 31.32
CA ASP A 8 -18.47 -23.80 30.45
C ASP A 8 -18.54 -24.20 28.95
N ASN A 9 -18.19 -23.27 28.04
CA ASN A 9 -17.25 -23.61 26.96
C ASN A 9 -16.45 -22.40 26.43
N THR A 10 -15.15 -22.60 26.44
CA THR A 10 -14.03 -21.72 26.07
C THR A 10 -13.94 -21.38 24.57
N ALA A 11 -13.60 -20.12 24.22
CA ALA A 11 -12.74 -19.81 23.05
C ALA A 11 -12.21 -18.35 23.03
N ASN A 12 -10.88 -18.20 23.15
CA ASN A 12 -10.01 -17.08 22.74
C ASN A 12 -10.62 -15.68 22.47
N LYS A 13 -10.45 -14.78 23.44
CA LYS A 13 -10.54 -13.33 23.26
C LYS A 13 -9.14 -12.72 23.16
N SER A 14 -8.61 -12.60 21.93
CA SER A 14 -7.36 -11.85 21.70
C SER A 14 -7.55 -10.40 22.10
N THR A 15 -6.95 -10.03 23.23
CA THR A 15 -7.03 -8.69 23.81
C THR A 15 -5.68 -8.02 23.60
N THR A 16 -5.61 -7.05 22.67
CA THR A 16 -4.41 -6.24 22.50
C THR A 16 -4.42 -5.11 23.52
N THR A 17 -3.69 -5.30 24.62
CA THR A 17 -3.43 -4.25 25.61
C THR A 17 -2.43 -3.24 25.03
N ILE A 18 -2.71 -1.94 25.24
CA ILE A 18 -1.74 -0.87 25.00
C ILE A 18 -1.02 -0.62 26.33
N ASP A 19 0.25 -0.97 26.42
CA ASP A 19 1.09 -0.66 27.58
C ASP A 19 2.24 0.28 27.20
N VAL A 20 2.41 1.32 28.03
CA VAL A 20 3.50 2.30 27.96
C VAL A 20 4.62 1.83 28.87
N ALA A 21 5.85 1.71 28.37
CA ALA A 21 7.02 1.44 29.21
C ALA A 21 8.28 2.19 28.73
N ASP A 22 9.04 2.63 29.72
CA ASP A 22 10.29 3.41 29.67
C ASP A 22 11.53 2.48 29.54
N ASN A 23 12.74 3.07 29.57
CA ASN A 23 14.05 2.48 29.93
C ASN A 23 15.15 2.34 28.84
N THR A 24 16.02 3.36 28.83
CA THR A 24 17.50 3.41 28.71
C THR A 24 18.35 2.37 27.93
N THR A 25 19.34 2.93 27.21
CA THR A 25 20.78 2.57 27.15
C THR A 25 21.23 1.10 26.99
N THR A 26 21.95 0.81 25.90
CA THR A 26 23.42 0.51 25.91
C THR A 26 24.01 0.34 24.50
N LYS A 27 25.06 1.11 24.18
CA LYS A 27 25.92 0.86 23.00
C LYS A 27 26.84 -0.33 23.25
N LYS A 28 27.07 -1.18 22.24
CA LYS A 28 28.29 -2.00 22.16
C LYS A 28 28.81 -2.05 20.72
N SER A 29 30.04 -1.59 20.54
CA SER A 29 30.80 -1.65 19.27
C SER A 29 32.00 -2.59 19.46
N MET A 30 32.39 -3.33 18.42
CA MET A 30 33.57 -4.21 18.43
C MET A 30 34.19 -4.36 17.03
N THR A 31 35.51 -4.15 16.95
CA THR A 31 36.42 -4.63 15.89
C THR A 31 37.01 -5.99 16.29
N THR A 32 37.82 -6.75 15.53
CA THR A 32 38.68 -6.57 14.32
C THR A 32 38.83 -8.00 13.68
N ALA A 33 39.45 -8.33 12.54
CA ALA A 33 40.34 -7.65 11.58
C ALA A 33 40.36 -8.33 10.18
N ASN A 34 41.10 -7.70 9.27
CA ASN A 34 41.73 -8.18 8.02
C ASN A 34 42.04 -9.69 7.87
N ILE A 35 42.10 -10.17 6.62
CA ILE A 35 43.35 -10.62 5.94
C ILE A 35 43.10 -10.69 4.41
N ALA A 36 44.18 -10.78 3.62
CA ALA A 36 44.27 -10.25 2.26
C ALA A 36 44.20 -11.27 1.11
N ASP A 37 43.82 -10.74 -0.06
CA ASP A 37 44.44 -10.91 -1.39
C ASP A 37 44.70 -12.31 -1.99
N SER A 38 44.05 -12.60 -3.12
CA SER A 38 44.75 -12.99 -4.36
C SER A 38 43.84 -12.90 -5.59
N THR A 39 44.41 -12.40 -6.67
CA THR A 39 43.79 -12.30 -8.01
C THR A 39 44.15 -13.50 -8.89
N THR A 40 43.26 -13.98 -9.75
CA THR A 40 43.64 -14.55 -11.06
C THR A 40 42.48 -14.45 -12.05
N THR A 41 42.76 -13.89 -13.23
CA THR A 41 41.85 -13.81 -14.38
C THR A 41 42.09 -15.00 -15.32
N THR A 42 41.05 -15.55 -15.96
CA THR A 42 41.22 -16.38 -17.17
C THR A 42 40.05 -16.18 -18.13
N SER A 43 40.36 -16.08 -19.42
CA SER A 43 39.46 -15.60 -20.47
C SER A 43 38.68 -16.73 -21.18
N ALA A 44 37.65 -16.34 -21.93
CA ALA A 44 36.72 -17.21 -22.65
C ALA A 44 37.32 -17.93 -23.88
N THR A 45 36.60 -18.94 -24.39
CA THR A 45 36.38 -19.16 -25.84
C THR A 45 35.08 -19.94 -26.05
N SER A 46 34.31 -19.58 -27.08
CA SER A 46 33.00 -20.13 -27.42
C SER A 46 33.08 -21.36 -28.34
N THR A 47 32.03 -22.19 -28.38
CA THR A 47 31.71 -23.00 -29.57
C THR A 47 30.19 -23.10 -29.74
N THR A 48 29.74 -23.04 -30.99
CA THR A 48 28.36 -22.89 -31.43
C THR A 48 27.60 -24.21 -31.55
N GLU A 49 26.35 -24.24 -31.08
CA GLU A 49 25.30 -25.11 -31.61
C GLU A 49 24.03 -24.29 -31.86
N THR A 50 23.27 -24.67 -32.89
CA THR A 50 22.11 -23.91 -33.39
C THR A 50 20.83 -24.71 -33.20
N GLN A 51 19.87 -24.23 -32.41
CA GLN A 51 18.44 -24.39 -32.68
C GLN A 51 17.54 -23.54 -31.77
N SER A 52 16.30 -23.33 -32.25
CA SER A 52 15.30 -22.39 -31.74
C SER A 52 15.76 -20.94 -31.66
N ALA A 53 15.34 -20.15 -32.65
CA ALA A 53 15.12 -18.72 -32.45
C ALA A 53 13.95 -18.57 -31.46
N ILE A 54 14.27 -18.62 -30.16
CA ILE A 54 13.39 -18.14 -29.10
C ILE A 54 13.12 -16.68 -29.46
N THR A 55 11.86 -16.32 -29.71
CA THR A 55 11.46 -14.91 -29.81
C THR A 55 11.97 -14.24 -28.54
N GLN A 56 12.95 -13.33 -28.65
CA GLN A 56 13.54 -12.66 -27.50
C GLN A 56 12.45 -11.84 -26.82
N GLY A 57 11.83 -12.44 -25.80
CA GLY A 57 10.87 -11.78 -24.92
C GLY A 57 11.55 -10.53 -24.40
N SER A 58 11.04 -9.37 -24.82
CA SER A 58 11.71 -8.09 -24.57
C SER A 58 11.53 -7.75 -23.09
N LEU A 59 12.50 -8.20 -22.29
CA LEU A 59 12.49 -8.18 -20.84
C LEU A 59 12.36 -6.73 -20.35
N ILE A 60 11.22 -6.43 -19.74
CA ILE A 60 10.96 -5.12 -19.15
C ILE A 60 11.55 -5.13 -17.74
N THR A 61 12.32 -4.10 -17.40
CA THR A 61 12.88 -3.91 -16.06
C THR A 61 12.18 -2.75 -15.40
N ILE A 62 11.52 -2.98 -14.27
CA ILE A 62 10.77 -1.96 -13.53
C ILE A 62 11.21 -1.96 -12.07
N TRP A 63 11.43 -0.79 -11.49
CA TRP A 63 11.59 -0.63 -10.04
C TRP A 63 10.28 -0.23 -9.40
N VAL A 64 9.92 -0.89 -8.30
CA VAL A 64 8.65 -0.68 -7.59
C VAL A 64 8.90 -0.48 -6.10
N LEU A 65 8.36 0.58 -5.52
CA LEU A 65 8.28 0.81 -4.09
C LEU A 65 6.83 0.55 -3.66
N LEU A 66 6.61 -0.56 -2.96
CA LEU A 66 5.31 -0.81 -2.33
C LEU A 66 5.17 0.06 -1.08
N GLU A 67 3.95 0.52 -0.83
CA GLU A 67 3.60 1.20 0.41
C GLU A 67 4.01 0.41 1.67
N GLY A 68 4.46 1.13 2.70
CA GLY A 68 4.99 0.55 3.93
C GLY A 68 6.33 -0.20 3.77
N LYS A 69 6.99 -0.13 2.61
CA LYS A 69 8.38 -0.61 2.44
C LYS A 69 9.37 0.55 2.45
N SER A 70 10.54 0.28 3.02
CA SER A 70 11.65 1.24 3.13
C SER A 70 12.60 1.24 1.92
N SER A 71 12.36 0.39 0.91
CA SER A 71 13.24 0.26 -0.25
C SER A 71 12.51 -0.29 -1.48
N ALA A 72 12.94 0.16 -2.67
CA ALA A 72 12.40 -0.29 -3.94
C ALA A 72 12.88 -1.69 -4.33
N THR A 73 11.99 -2.49 -4.90
CA THR A 73 12.27 -3.82 -5.45
C THR A 73 12.41 -3.75 -6.96
N LYS A 74 13.48 -4.33 -7.51
CA LYS A 74 13.67 -4.48 -8.95
C LYS A 74 12.90 -5.71 -9.46
N LEU A 75 12.04 -5.51 -10.43
CA LEU A 75 11.30 -6.55 -11.12
C LEU A 75 11.82 -6.71 -12.55
N PHE A 76 12.11 -7.95 -12.91
CA PHE A 76 12.30 -8.37 -14.30
C PHE A 76 11.00 -9.00 -14.77
N VAL A 77 10.47 -8.56 -15.90
CA VAL A 77 9.18 -9.00 -16.42
C VAL A 77 9.36 -9.45 -17.86
N ASP A 78 9.09 -10.73 -18.12
CA ASP A 78 9.03 -11.21 -19.50
C ASP A 78 7.76 -10.66 -20.16
N SER A 79 7.86 -10.25 -21.43
CA SER A 79 6.69 -9.90 -22.23
C SER A 79 5.69 -11.06 -22.33
N ASN A 80 6.15 -12.30 -22.18
CA ASN A 80 5.30 -13.51 -22.15
C ASN A 80 4.49 -13.68 -20.85
N GLU A 81 4.74 -12.90 -19.79
CA GLU A 81 3.92 -12.92 -18.57
C GLU A 81 2.59 -12.14 -18.73
N PHE A 82 2.47 -11.38 -19.83
CA PHE A 82 1.29 -10.59 -20.17
C PHE A 82 0.51 -11.19 -21.34
N LEU A 83 -0.76 -10.85 -21.43
CA LEU A 83 -1.60 -11.21 -22.58
C LEU A 83 -1.38 -10.24 -23.76
N SER A 84 -1.02 -8.99 -23.46
CA SER A 84 -0.67 -7.96 -24.46
C SER A 84 0.80 -8.03 -24.88
N GLN A 85 1.07 -7.82 -26.17
CA GLN A 85 2.45 -7.60 -26.66
C GLN A 85 3.04 -6.25 -26.24
N ASN A 86 2.16 -5.28 -25.95
CA ASN A 86 2.49 -3.98 -25.39
C ASN A 86 1.76 -3.84 -24.04
N PRO A 87 2.32 -4.39 -22.96
CA PRO A 87 1.70 -4.33 -21.65
C PRO A 87 1.69 -2.91 -21.09
N ASP A 88 0.63 -2.61 -20.35
CA ASP A 88 0.36 -1.34 -19.69
C ASP A 88 0.34 -1.49 -18.16
N LEU A 89 -0.11 -0.46 -17.44
CA LEU A 89 -0.16 -0.48 -15.99
C LEU A 89 -1.29 -1.38 -15.44
N ASP A 90 -2.41 -1.57 -16.13
CA ASP A 90 -3.44 -2.52 -15.69
C ASP A 90 -2.99 -3.98 -15.82
N ASP A 91 -2.33 -4.33 -16.92
CA ASP A 91 -1.59 -5.59 -17.09
C ASP A 91 -0.60 -5.79 -15.92
N PHE A 92 0.08 -4.71 -15.50
CA PHE A 92 1.06 -4.74 -14.41
C PHE A 92 0.46 -4.86 -13.01
N LYS A 93 -0.66 -4.19 -12.70
CA LYS A 93 -1.38 -4.34 -11.41
C LYS A 93 -1.69 -5.82 -11.14
N ASN A 94 -2.14 -6.55 -12.17
CA ASN A 94 -2.36 -8.00 -12.11
C ASN A 94 -1.08 -8.82 -11.84
N LEU A 95 0.07 -8.42 -12.39
CA LEU A 95 1.37 -9.06 -12.13
C LEU A 95 1.86 -8.79 -10.70
N LEU A 96 1.69 -7.57 -10.19
CA LEU A 96 2.07 -7.17 -8.83
C LEU A 96 1.36 -8.05 -7.79
N ILE A 97 0.04 -8.24 -7.91
CA ILE A 97 -0.75 -9.09 -7.00
C ILE A 97 -0.25 -10.54 -7.00
N LYS A 98 0.07 -11.10 -8.18
CA LYS A 98 0.60 -12.46 -8.32
C LYS A 98 1.99 -12.63 -7.66
N ARG A 99 2.85 -11.62 -7.74
CA ARG A 99 4.24 -11.68 -7.25
C ARG A 99 4.37 -11.32 -5.77
N PHE A 100 3.60 -10.37 -5.28
CA PHE A 100 3.72 -9.85 -3.91
C PHE A 100 2.64 -10.42 -3.00
N LYS A 101 3.02 -11.35 -2.11
CA LYS A 101 2.09 -12.01 -1.17
C LYS A 101 1.30 -11.01 -0.30
N ASN A 102 1.86 -9.85 0.01
CA ASN A 102 1.19 -8.79 0.76
C ASN A 102 0.06 -8.10 -0.04
N LEU A 103 -0.01 -8.27 -1.36
CA LEU A 103 -1.08 -7.76 -2.22
C LEU A 103 -2.12 -8.85 -2.57
N SER A 104 -1.97 -10.07 -2.07
CA SER A 104 -2.82 -11.23 -2.43
C SER A 104 -4.31 -11.13 -2.06
N HIS A 105 -4.70 -10.08 -1.33
CA HIS A 105 -6.06 -9.78 -0.90
C HIS A 105 -6.61 -8.47 -1.49
N VAL A 106 -5.87 -7.86 -2.43
CA VAL A 106 -6.18 -6.57 -3.06
C VAL A 106 -6.64 -6.85 -4.48
N GLU A 107 -7.74 -6.23 -4.94
CA GLU A 107 -8.14 -6.35 -6.34
C GLU A 107 -7.26 -5.47 -7.23
N PRO A 108 -7.04 -5.81 -8.52
CA PRO A 108 -6.23 -4.99 -9.42
C PRO A 108 -6.73 -3.54 -9.54
N VAL A 109 -8.05 -3.31 -9.40
CA VAL A 109 -8.65 -1.98 -9.47
C VAL A 109 -8.34 -1.11 -8.24
N ASP A 110 -8.04 -1.72 -7.09
CA ASP A 110 -7.73 -1.04 -5.82
C ASP A 110 -6.23 -0.69 -5.68
N LEU A 111 -5.41 -1.10 -6.66
CA LEU A 111 -4.00 -0.71 -6.73
C LEU A 111 -3.86 0.58 -7.53
N GLU A 112 -3.29 1.61 -6.92
CA GLU A 112 -2.87 2.81 -7.63
C GLU A 112 -1.35 2.89 -7.76
N ILE A 113 -0.91 3.45 -8.89
CA ILE A 113 0.49 3.51 -9.29
C ILE A 113 0.86 4.95 -9.61
N TYR A 114 1.96 5.42 -9.04
CA TYR A 114 2.40 6.82 -9.08
C TYR A 114 3.84 6.92 -9.60
N ASP A 115 4.20 8.06 -10.21
CA ASP A 115 5.61 8.43 -10.32
C ASP A 115 6.12 8.78 -8.92
N PHE A 116 7.25 8.20 -8.50
CA PHE A 116 7.85 8.52 -7.20
C PHE A 116 8.25 9.99 -7.04
N LYS A 117 8.44 10.73 -8.14
CA LYS A 117 8.69 12.18 -8.13
C LYS A 117 7.41 13.00 -7.99
N ASP A 118 6.26 12.43 -8.33
CA ASP A 118 4.96 13.08 -8.30
C ASP A 118 3.87 12.11 -7.84
N ILE A 119 3.83 11.85 -6.53
CA ILE A 119 2.76 11.08 -5.88
C ILE A 119 1.41 11.84 -5.84
N SER A 120 1.35 13.03 -6.46
CA SER A 120 0.16 13.86 -6.55
C SER A 120 -0.70 13.52 -7.78
N GLN A 121 -0.24 12.61 -8.66
CA GLN A 121 -1.08 12.09 -9.73
C GLN A 121 -0.85 10.59 -9.96
N THR A 122 -1.94 9.82 -10.09
CA THR A 122 -1.87 8.43 -10.56
C THR A 122 -1.46 8.39 -12.02
N LEU A 123 -0.59 7.45 -12.36
CA LEU A 123 -0.28 7.13 -13.76
C LEU A 123 -1.49 6.45 -14.39
N LEU A 124 -1.84 6.85 -15.61
CA LEU A 124 -3.00 6.29 -16.31
C LEU A 124 -2.82 4.80 -16.57
N SER A 125 -3.86 4.00 -16.33
CA SER A 125 -3.85 2.54 -16.50
C SER A 125 -3.34 2.06 -17.86
N ASP A 126 -3.59 2.80 -18.93
CA ASP A 126 -3.15 2.51 -20.32
C ASP A 126 -1.70 2.94 -20.63
N THR A 127 -0.96 3.46 -19.64
CA THR A 127 0.45 3.83 -19.79
C THR A 127 1.32 2.60 -20.07
N SER A 128 1.91 2.53 -21.26
CA SER A 128 2.78 1.42 -21.66
C SER A 128 4.00 1.29 -20.73
N LEU A 129 4.21 0.08 -20.20
CA LEU A 129 5.36 -0.25 -19.35
C LEU A 129 6.71 0.00 -20.03
N ARG A 130 6.76 -0.04 -21.37
CA ARG A 130 7.99 0.18 -22.15
C ARG A 130 8.42 1.65 -22.17
N THR A 131 7.53 2.57 -21.82
CA THR A 131 7.81 4.02 -21.79
C THR A 131 8.26 4.51 -20.41
N LEU A 132 8.12 3.70 -19.36
CA LEU A 132 8.44 4.06 -17.99
C LEU A 132 9.94 3.95 -17.72
N ASN A 133 10.57 5.06 -17.32
CA ASN A 133 11.98 5.11 -16.94
C ASN A 133 12.12 5.08 -15.41
N THR A 134 12.37 3.90 -14.85
CA THR A 134 12.39 3.68 -13.40
C THR A 134 13.77 3.26 -12.90
N SER A 135 14.12 3.69 -11.68
CA SER A 135 15.39 3.35 -11.02
C SER A 135 15.17 3.07 -9.53
N ALA A 136 16.22 2.66 -8.80
CA ALA A 136 16.15 2.51 -7.35
C ALA A 136 15.79 3.83 -6.63
N ASP A 137 16.24 4.96 -7.17
CA ASP A 137 16.01 6.32 -6.64
C ASP A 137 14.75 6.99 -7.22
N SER A 138 14.12 6.36 -8.21
CA SER A 138 12.92 6.84 -8.90
C SER A 138 12.06 5.62 -9.34
N PRO A 139 11.54 4.83 -8.38
CA PRO A 139 10.67 3.69 -8.67
C PRO A 139 9.27 4.15 -9.12
N LEU A 140 8.40 3.21 -9.46
CA LEU A 140 6.95 3.42 -9.36
C LEU A 140 6.54 3.23 -7.89
N PHE A 141 5.80 4.17 -7.33
CA PHE A 141 5.18 3.97 -6.02
C PHE A 141 3.83 3.28 -6.20
N VAL A 142 3.54 2.26 -5.38
CA VAL A 142 2.31 1.47 -5.45
C VAL A 142 1.62 1.50 -4.10
N SER A 143 0.38 1.99 -4.08
CA SER A 143 -0.44 2.17 -2.88
C SER A 143 -1.78 1.46 -3.03
N ASN A 144 -2.38 1.13 -1.89
CA ASN A 144 -3.78 0.74 -1.76
C ASN A 144 -4.43 1.27 -0.48
N SER A 145 -3.76 2.18 0.25
CA SER A 145 -4.22 2.64 1.58
C SER A 145 -5.56 3.35 1.56
N TRP A 146 -5.91 4.06 0.49
CA TRP A 146 -7.22 4.70 0.38
C TRP A 146 -8.35 3.68 0.23
N ALA A 147 -8.17 2.68 -0.64
CA ALA A 147 -9.08 1.54 -0.73
C ALA A 147 -9.19 0.84 0.63
N MET A 148 -8.07 0.51 1.28
CA MET A 148 -8.06 -0.10 2.61
C MET A 148 -8.77 0.75 3.69
N LEU A 149 -8.62 2.07 3.67
CA LEU A 149 -9.28 2.99 4.60
C LEU A 149 -10.81 2.99 4.37
N ARG A 150 -11.25 3.09 3.11
CA ARG A 150 -12.68 2.98 2.75
C ARG A 150 -13.26 1.63 3.16
N ASP A 151 -12.51 0.55 2.94
CA ASP A 151 -12.92 -0.81 3.22
C ASP A 151 -13.01 -1.06 4.74
N ALA A 152 -12.06 -0.54 5.51
CA ALA A 152 -12.09 -0.56 6.98
C ALA A 152 -13.23 0.30 7.56
N ALA A 153 -13.51 1.47 6.99
CA ALA A 153 -14.66 2.29 7.37
C ALA A 153 -15.98 1.56 7.12
N THR A 154 -16.12 0.94 5.94
CA THR A 154 -17.31 0.19 5.53
C THR A 154 -17.54 -1.03 6.43
N LYS A 155 -16.49 -1.78 6.79
CA LYS A 155 -16.55 -2.91 7.73
C LYS A 155 -16.87 -2.47 9.18
N LYS A 156 -16.48 -1.26 9.58
CA LYS A 156 -16.78 -0.69 10.89
C LYS A 156 -18.20 -0.10 10.98
N PHE A 157 -18.75 0.35 9.85
CA PHE A 157 -20.02 1.06 9.76
C PHE A 157 -20.84 0.51 8.58
N GLU A 158 -21.56 -0.60 8.80
CA GLU A 158 -22.28 -1.34 7.75
C GLU A 158 -23.22 -0.48 6.88
N HIS A 159 -23.78 0.59 7.44
CA HIS A 159 -24.63 1.55 6.71
C HIS A 159 -23.89 2.37 5.64
N LEU A 160 -22.55 2.34 5.62
CA LEU A 160 -21.75 2.95 4.56
C LEU A 160 -21.72 2.12 3.28
N ILE A 161 -22.04 0.81 3.31
CA ILE A 161 -22.02 -0.09 2.14
C ILE A 161 -22.86 0.48 0.98
N THR A 162 -24.01 1.08 1.31
CA THR A 162 -24.96 1.65 0.34
C THR A 162 -24.90 3.17 0.24
N SER A 163 -23.91 3.82 0.86
CA SER A 163 -23.83 5.28 0.98
C SER A 163 -22.61 5.81 0.23
N ASP A 164 -22.77 6.95 -0.45
CA ASP A 164 -21.61 7.74 -0.89
C ASP A 164 -21.09 8.53 0.33
N PHE A 165 -19.81 8.37 0.65
CA PHE A 165 -19.21 8.89 1.88
C PHE A 165 -17.79 9.35 1.63
N TYR A 166 -17.36 10.28 2.48
CA TYR A 166 -16.05 10.91 2.47
C TYR A 166 -15.52 11.04 3.89
N PHE A 167 -14.24 11.41 4.04
CA PHE A 167 -13.61 11.64 5.33
C PHE A 167 -13.36 13.14 5.56
N VAL A 168 -13.33 13.57 6.81
CA VAL A 168 -12.97 14.92 7.22
C VAL A 168 -11.87 14.83 8.28
N VAL A 169 -10.80 15.61 8.14
CA VAL A 169 -9.74 15.68 9.14
C VAL A 169 -10.29 16.35 10.41
N GLN A 170 -10.10 15.71 11.57
CA GLN A 170 -10.52 16.24 12.88
C GLN A 170 -9.45 17.17 13.47
N ASP A 171 -9.10 18.22 12.72
CA ASP A 171 -8.25 19.32 13.16
C ASP A 171 -8.88 20.67 12.79
N ASP A 172 -8.14 21.77 13.01
CA ASP A 172 -8.61 23.13 12.73
C ASP A 172 -8.88 23.42 11.24
N THR A 173 -8.43 22.55 10.31
CA THR A 173 -8.63 22.73 8.87
C THR A 173 -9.99 22.23 8.40
N ALA A 174 -10.55 21.21 9.08
CA ALA A 174 -11.74 20.48 8.66
C ALA A 174 -11.69 20.03 7.19
N GLU A 175 -10.51 19.67 6.68
CA GLU A 175 -10.30 19.32 5.27
C GLU A 175 -11.08 18.06 4.86
N GLU A 176 -11.79 18.15 3.73
CA GLU A 176 -12.55 17.04 3.16
C GLU A 176 -11.67 16.18 2.24
N ILE A 177 -11.69 14.87 2.48
CA ILE A 177 -10.95 13.83 1.76
C ILE A 177 -11.98 12.90 1.10
N ASP A 178 -12.25 13.09 -0.18
CA ASP A 178 -13.23 12.35 -0.99
C ASP A 178 -12.57 11.38 -1.99
N ASN A 179 -11.26 11.50 -2.20
CA ASN A 179 -10.50 10.66 -3.13
C ASN A 179 -9.06 10.41 -2.67
N GLU A 180 -8.40 9.46 -3.35
CA GLU A 180 -7.04 9.03 -3.03
C GLU A 180 -5.99 10.13 -3.17
N PHE A 181 -6.16 11.06 -4.13
CA PHE A 181 -5.26 12.21 -4.29
C PHE A 181 -5.21 13.08 -3.03
N GLN A 182 -6.39 13.43 -2.50
CA GLN A 182 -6.49 14.19 -1.25
C GLN A 182 -5.90 13.40 -0.07
N PHE A 183 -6.15 12.09 -0.03
CA PHE A 183 -5.59 11.20 1.00
C PHE A 183 -4.05 11.13 0.96
N ASN A 184 -3.46 10.99 -0.23
CA ASN A 184 -2.00 10.93 -0.40
C ASN A 184 -1.34 12.28 -0.10
N ASN A 185 -1.99 13.40 -0.44
CA ASN A 185 -1.55 14.72 -0.04
C ASN A 185 -1.54 14.85 1.50
N LEU A 186 -2.61 14.45 2.19
CA LEU A 186 -2.67 14.35 3.65
C LEU A 186 -1.57 13.45 4.23
N MET A 187 -1.35 12.25 3.67
CA MET A 187 -0.27 11.35 4.10
C MET A 187 1.13 11.96 3.92
N SER A 188 1.35 12.77 2.89
CA SER A 188 2.65 13.41 2.61
C SER A 188 3.00 14.53 3.59
N ARG A 189 1.99 15.22 4.15
CA ARG A 189 2.16 16.34 5.09
C ARG A 189 2.03 15.96 6.56
N THR A 190 1.40 14.83 6.89
CA THR A 190 1.30 14.35 8.28
C THR A 190 2.67 13.85 8.77
N PRO A 191 3.20 14.38 9.89
CA PRO A 191 4.45 13.89 10.46
C PRO A 191 4.34 12.43 10.90
N ARG A 192 5.37 11.64 10.61
CA ARG A 192 5.49 10.26 11.10
C ARG A 192 5.94 10.21 12.55
N ASN A 193 5.47 9.22 13.28
CA ASN A 193 5.87 8.97 14.67
C ASN A 193 7.24 8.24 14.75
N ASN A 194 7.70 7.95 15.97
CA ASN A 194 8.98 7.25 16.22
C ASN A 194 9.02 5.79 15.68
N PHE A 195 7.89 5.24 15.23
CA PHE A 195 7.75 3.92 14.63
C PHE A 195 7.57 3.97 13.10
N ASP A 196 7.78 5.15 12.47
CA ASP A 196 7.56 5.43 11.05
C ASP A 196 6.08 5.35 10.60
N GLU A 197 5.14 5.42 11.56
CA GLU A 197 3.70 5.35 11.30
C GLU A 197 3.09 6.76 11.10
N CYS A 198 2.11 6.85 10.21
CA CYS A 198 1.26 8.03 10.02
C CYS A 198 -0.04 7.86 10.82
N ILE A 199 -0.34 8.79 11.74
CA ILE A 199 -1.57 8.75 12.55
C ILE A 199 -2.54 9.82 12.05
N LEU A 200 -3.70 9.40 11.55
CA LEU A 200 -4.75 10.28 11.03
C LEU A 200 -5.99 10.26 11.91
N ASN A 201 -6.44 11.44 12.36
CA ASN A 201 -7.70 11.61 13.05
C ASN A 201 -8.79 11.99 12.05
N LEU A 202 -9.56 11.00 11.58
CA LEU A 202 -10.59 11.17 10.55
C LEU A 202 -12.00 11.00 11.11
N LYS A 203 -12.95 11.79 10.60
CA LYS A 203 -14.40 11.61 10.78
C LYS A 203 -15.01 11.17 9.47
N VAL A 204 -15.90 10.17 9.47
CA VAL A 204 -16.67 9.81 8.26
C VAL A 204 -17.92 10.70 8.16
N GLN A 205 -18.24 11.14 6.95
CA GLN A 205 -19.45 11.90 6.62
C GLN A 205 -20.14 11.29 5.39
N ILE A 206 -21.48 11.28 5.37
CA ILE A 206 -22.27 10.75 4.24
C ILE A 206 -22.70 11.92 3.36
N LYS A 207 -22.47 11.84 2.04
CA LYS A 207 -22.83 12.91 1.11
C LYS A 207 -24.35 13.12 1.07
N GLY A 208 -24.76 14.38 0.96
CA GLY A 208 -26.17 14.76 0.97
C GLY A 208 -26.89 14.56 2.33
N LYS A 209 -26.17 14.20 3.40
CA LYS A 209 -26.70 14.17 4.77
C LYS A 209 -26.07 15.32 5.58
N LYS A 210 -26.90 15.99 6.39
CA LYS A 210 -26.42 16.95 7.38
C LYS A 210 -25.66 16.24 8.50
N SER A 211 -24.63 16.89 9.06
CA SER A 211 -24.00 16.41 10.31
C SER A 211 -25.04 16.35 11.42
N TYR A 212 -24.92 15.41 12.36
CA TYR A 212 -25.90 15.25 13.46
C TYR A 212 -26.23 16.56 14.22
N GLY A 213 -25.24 17.45 14.41
CA GLY A 213 -25.44 18.77 15.05
C GLY A 213 -26.16 19.83 14.20
N ASP A 214 -26.27 19.63 12.89
CA ASP A 214 -26.92 20.56 11.94
C ASP A 214 -28.41 20.21 11.71
N TRP A 215 -28.87 19.07 12.23
CA TRP A 215 -30.29 18.70 12.23
C TRP A 215 -31.03 19.53 13.26
N LYS A 216 -32.09 20.21 12.83
CA LYS A 216 -33.02 20.83 13.77
C LYS A 216 -33.96 19.75 14.29
N ILE A 217 -34.37 19.81 15.56
CA ILE A 217 -35.30 18.82 16.17
C ILE A 217 -36.55 18.60 15.28
N LYS A 218 -37.11 19.68 14.73
CA LYS A 218 -38.25 19.66 13.78
C LYS A 218 -37.97 19.07 12.38
N GLU A 219 -36.75 18.63 12.11
CA GLU A 219 -36.34 17.91 10.89
C GLU A 219 -36.08 16.42 11.18
N VAL A 220 -36.11 16.02 12.46
CA VAL A 220 -35.91 14.64 12.95
C VAL A 220 -37.24 14.02 13.37
N PHE A 221 -38.15 14.83 13.90
CA PHE A 221 -39.55 14.46 14.15
C PHE A 221 -40.41 15.13 13.08
N GLU A 222 -40.90 14.34 12.13
CA GLU A 222 -41.99 14.74 11.23
C GLU A 222 -43.31 14.75 12.02
N ASP A 223 -44.12 15.80 11.82
CA ASP A 223 -45.49 15.95 12.38
C ASP A 223 -46.54 15.17 11.54
#